data_AF-A0AAW6KC35-F1
#
_entry.id   AF-A0AAW6KC35-F1
#
_cell.length_a   1.000
_cell.length_b   1.000
_cell.length_c   1.000
_cell.angle_alpha   90.00
_cell.angle_beta   90.00
_cell.angle_gamma   90.00
#
_symmetry.space_group_name_H-M   'P 1'
#
loop_
_entity.id
_entity.type
_entity.pdbx_description
1 polymer ?
#
loop_
_entity_poly.entity_id
_entity_poly.type
_entity_poly.pdbx_seq_one_letter_code
_entity_poly.pdbx_strand_id
1 'polypeptide(L)'
;MIVVQNAAFEVVKDVKNGFNEEAFKARYSDILNKYDYIVGDWGYSQLRLKGFFDDQNQKATFDTKISTLDEYIYEYCNFGCAYFVLKRLRK
;
A
#
# COMPACT_ATOMS: atom_id res chain seq x y z
N MET A 1 -11.26 7.91 4.84
CA MET A 1 -10.21 7.94 5.88
C MET A 1 -10.33 6.68 6.70
N ILE A 2 -9.26 5.89 6.79
CA ILE A 2 -9.21 4.62 7.53
C ILE A 2 -8.26 4.80 8.70
N VAL A 3 -8.66 4.33 9.88
CA VAL A 3 -7.81 4.37 11.07
C VAL A 3 -7.55 2.94 11.52
N VAL A 4 -6.28 2.60 11.68
CA VAL A 4 -5.82 1.28 12.14
C VAL A 4 -4.55 1.47 12.99
N GLN A 5 -4.48 0.82 14.15
CA GLN A 5 -3.31 0.86 15.06
C GLN A 5 -2.71 2.27 15.26
N ASN A 6 -3.58 3.25 15.56
CA ASN A 6 -3.20 4.65 15.80
C ASN A 6 -2.60 5.39 14.58
N ALA A 7 -2.73 4.83 13.38
CA ALA A 7 -2.35 5.43 12.12
C ALA A 7 -3.58 5.74 11.28
N ALA A 8 -3.60 6.94 10.67
CA ALA A 8 -4.65 7.36 9.76
C ALA A 8 -4.17 7.26 8.32
N PHE A 9 -5.03 6.73 7.45
CA PHE A 9 -4.76 6.51 6.04
C PHE A 9 -5.90 7.04 5.17
N GLU A 10 -5.55 7.42 3.95
CA GLU A 10 -6.46 7.82 2.90
C GLU A 10 -6.23 6.97 1.66
N VAL A 11 -7.32 6.51 1.02
CA VAL A 11 -7.23 5.81 -0.26
C VAL A 11 -6.93 6.84 -1.34
N VAL A 12 -5.75 6.77 -1.94
CA VAL A 12 -5.33 7.67 -3.01
C VAL A 12 -5.48 7.04 -4.39
N LYS A 13 -5.51 5.70 -4.46
CA LYS A 13 -5.75 4.95 -5.70
C LYS A 13 -6.47 3.65 -5.36
N ASP A 14 -7.54 3.37 -6.08
CA ASP A 14 -8.25 2.08 -6.02
C ASP A 14 -8.45 1.58 -7.44
N VAL A 15 -7.91 0.40 -7.73
CA VAL A 15 -7.95 -0.20 -9.05
C VAL A 15 -8.76 -1.49 -8.96
N LYS A 16 -9.82 -1.55 -9.77
CA LYS A 16 -10.78 -2.67 -9.83
C LYS A 16 -11.51 -2.93 -8.51
N ASN A 17 -11.77 -1.88 -7.73
CA ASN A 17 -12.41 -1.98 -6.40
C ASN A 17 -11.65 -2.98 -5.50
N GLY A 18 -10.32 -2.90 -5.54
CA GLY A 18 -9.45 -3.78 -4.77
C GLY A 18 -9.40 -3.39 -3.29
N PHE A 19 -9.82 -2.18 -2.93
CA PHE A 19 -9.82 -1.76 -1.55
C PHE A 19 -10.92 -2.46 -0.74
N ASN A 20 -10.51 -3.21 0.29
CA ASN A 20 -11.40 -3.78 1.30
C ASN A 20 -10.85 -3.44 2.69
N GLU A 21 -11.61 -2.65 3.45
CA GLU A 21 -11.19 -2.13 4.74
C GLU A 21 -10.96 -3.23 5.78
N GLU A 22 -11.83 -4.24 5.83
CA GLU A 22 -11.72 -5.36 6.78
C GLU A 22 -10.49 -6.21 6.48
N ALA A 23 -10.27 -6.55 5.20
CA ALA A 23 -9.10 -7.31 4.76
C ALA A 23 -7.80 -6.55 5.04
N PHE A 24 -7.79 -5.24 4.78
CA PHE A 24 -6.66 -4.36 5.09
C PHE A 24 -6.36 -4.37 6.58
N LYS A 25 -7.36 -4.10 7.44
CA LYS A 25 -7.20 -4.08 8.90
C LYS A 25 -6.72 -5.43 9.45
N ALA A 26 -7.21 -6.54 8.90
CA ALA A 26 -6.83 -7.88 9.32
C ALA A 26 -5.38 -8.26 8.97
N ARG A 27 -4.84 -7.73 7.86
CA ARG A 27 -3.45 -7.96 7.43
C ARG A 27 -2.47 -6.89 7.88
N TYR A 28 -2.97 -5.78 8.42
CA TYR A 28 -2.17 -4.67 8.86
C TYR A 28 -1.22 -5.07 10.01
N SER A 29 0.00 -4.55 9.98
CA SER A 29 1.00 -4.75 11.02
C SER A 29 1.70 -3.44 11.33
N ASP A 30 2.03 -3.22 12.60
CA ASP A 30 2.72 -2.03 13.08
C ASP A 30 4.07 -1.77 12.37
N ILE A 31 4.70 -2.81 11.80
CA ILE A 31 5.92 -2.62 11.00
C ILE A 31 5.69 -1.73 9.77
N LEU A 32 4.45 -1.66 9.28
CA LEU A 32 4.06 -0.80 8.17
C LEU A 32 3.98 0.68 8.60
N ASN A 33 3.99 0.97 9.90
CA ASN A 33 3.90 2.33 10.42
C ASN A 33 5.10 3.21 10.05
N LYS A 34 6.20 2.66 9.54
CA LYS A 34 7.35 3.46 9.11
C LYS A 34 7.18 4.06 7.71
N TYR A 35 6.27 3.52 6.90
CA TYR A 35 6.10 3.89 5.50
C TYR A 35 5.08 5.01 5.30
N ASP A 36 5.24 5.72 4.19
CA ASP A 36 4.36 6.83 3.80
C ASP A 36 3.14 6.37 3.02
N TYR A 37 3.34 5.31 2.25
CA TYR A 37 2.31 4.68 1.44
C TYR A 37 2.25 3.19 1.78
N ILE A 38 1.05 2.64 1.76
CA ILE A 38 0.83 1.19 1.83
C ILE A 38 0.08 0.80 0.59
N VAL A 39 0.65 -0.16 -0.13
CA VAL A 39 0.06 -0.74 -1.32
C VAL A 39 -0.50 -2.09 -0.91
N GLY A 40 -1.78 -2.29 -1.20
CA GLY A 40 -2.44 -3.57 -1.06
C GLY A 40 -2.72 -4.16 -2.43
N ASP A 41 -2.15 -5.33 -2.71
CA ASP A 41 -2.35 -6.02 -3.98
C ASP A 41 -2.91 -7.43 -3.76
N TRP A 42 -3.73 -7.90 -4.71
CA TRP A 42 -4.40 -9.19 -4.63
C TRP A 42 -3.71 -10.24 -5.50
N GLY A 43 -2.71 -10.90 -4.94
CA GLY A 43 -2.05 -12.07 -5.55
C GLY A 43 -2.76 -13.36 -5.18
N TYR A 44 -3.24 -14.14 -6.16
CA TYR A 44 -3.91 -15.44 -5.92
C TYR A 44 -5.05 -15.36 -4.88
N SER A 45 -5.85 -14.29 -4.92
CA SER A 45 -6.92 -13.99 -3.95
C SER A 45 -6.45 -13.76 -2.51
N GLN A 46 -5.16 -13.55 -2.29
CA GLN A 46 -4.62 -13.16 -1.00
C GLN A 46 -4.14 -11.71 -1.04
N LEU A 47 -4.57 -10.94 -0.04
CA LEU A 47 -4.11 -9.57 0.13
C LEU A 47 -2.68 -9.55 0.66
N ARG A 48 -1.78 -8.92 -0.10
CA ARG A 48 -0.41 -8.59 0.29
C ARG A 48 -0.35 -7.10 0.58
N LEU A 49 0.31 -6.73 1.68
CA LEU A 49 0.56 -5.34 2.03
C LEU A 49 2.06 -5.07 1.91
N LYS A 50 2.42 -4.08 1.10
CA LYS A 50 3.80 -3.61 0.98
C LYS A 50 3.88 -2.11 1.28
N GLY A 51 4.87 -1.74 2.07
CA GLY A 51 5.13 -0.35 2.41
C GLY A 51 6.07 0.32 1.42
N PHE A 52 5.75 1.56 1.07
CA PHE A 52 6.53 2.43 0.20
C PHE A 52 6.74 3.79 0.88
N PHE A 53 7.87 4.41 0.60
CA PHE A 53 8.22 5.75 1.04
C PHE A 53 7.89 6.76 -0.05
N ASP A 54 7.64 8.00 0.38
CA ASP A 54 7.60 9.12 -0.54
C ASP A 54 8.98 9.29 -1.23
N ASP A 55 8.99 9.73 -2.48
CA ASP A 55 10.23 9.86 -3.27
C ASP A 55 11.21 10.86 -2.64
N GLN A 56 10.69 11.82 -1.86
CA GLN A 56 11.50 12.80 -1.12
C GLN A 56 11.99 12.30 0.24
N ASN A 57 11.58 11.11 0.68
CA ASN A 57 11.97 10.57 1.97
C ASN A 57 13.41 10.03 1.92
N GLN A 58 14.28 10.53 2.80
CA GLN A 58 15.68 10.11 2.88
C GLN A 58 15.86 8.62 3.23
N LYS A 59 14.84 7.98 3.80
CA LYS A 59 14.83 6.53 4.08
C LYS A 59 14.43 5.67 2.88
N ALA A 60 14.01 6.28 1.77
CA ALA A 60 13.57 5.58 0.58
C ALA A 60 14.78 5.00 -0.18
N THR A 61 14.84 3.66 -0.26
CA THR A 61 15.68 2.97 -1.24
C THR A 61 14.98 2.94 -2.60
N PHE A 62 15.70 2.66 -3.68
CA PHE A 62 15.13 2.60 -5.02
C PHE A 62 13.86 1.72 -5.08
N ASP A 63 13.92 0.50 -4.56
CA ASP A 63 12.80 -0.48 -4.55
C ASP A 63 11.64 -0.14 -3.60
N THR A 64 11.79 0.86 -2.74
CA THR A 64 10.77 1.25 -1.76
C THR A 64 10.19 2.63 -2.05
N LYS A 65 10.55 3.26 -3.17
CA LYS A 65 9.96 4.53 -3.61
C LYS A 65 8.59 4.32 -4.22
N ILE A 66 7.67 5.24 -3.95
CA ILE A 66 6.34 5.18 -4.55
C ILE A 66 6.41 5.33 -6.08
N SER A 67 7.44 5.99 -6.62
CA SER A 67 7.69 6.05 -8.07
C SER A 67 7.86 4.69 -8.74
N THR A 68 8.38 3.68 -8.04
CA THR A 68 8.61 2.32 -8.58
C THR A 68 7.41 1.41 -8.38
N LEU A 69 6.25 1.97 -7.97
CA LEU A 69 5.03 1.20 -7.75
C LEU A 69 4.55 0.49 -9.01
N ASP A 70 4.55 1.18 -10.16
CA ASP A 70 4.05 0.57 -11.40
C ASP A 70 4.91 -0.62 -11.84
N GLU A 71 6.22 -0.55 -11.66
CA GLU A 71 7.14 -1.68 -11.85
C GLU A 71 6.81 -2.82 -10.88
N TYR A 72 6.64 -2.53 -9.59
CA TYR A 72 6.24 -3.53 -8.59
C TYR A 72 4.91 -4.22 -8.95
N ILE A 73 3.90 -3.47 -9.37
CA ILE A 73 2.63 -4.06 -9.78
C ILE A 73 2.82 -4.91 -11.03
N TYR A 74 3.60 -4.45 -12.02
CA TYR A 74 3.84 -5.21 -13.23
C TYR A 74 4.58 -6.53 -12.98
N GLU A 75 5.58 -6.52 -12.09
CA GLU A 75 6.38 -7.70 -11.76
C GLU A 75 5.66 -8.70 -10.86
N TYR A 76 4.87 -8.22 -9.88
CA TYR A 76 4.33 -9.06 -8.82
C TYR A 76 2.80 -9.26 -8.90
N CYS A 77 2.07 -8.34 -9.54
CA CYS A 77 0.62 -8.39 -9.72
C CYS A 77 0.35 -8.88 -11.16
N ASN A 78 -0.14 -10.12 -11.31
CA ASN A 78 -0.49 -10.67 -12.62
C ASN A 78 -1.43 -9.73 -13.41
N PHE A 79 -1.48 -9.89 -14.74
CA PHE A 79 -2.36 -9.06 -15.59
C PHE A 79 -3.79 -8.99 -15.04
N GLY A 80 -4.25 -7.76 -14.82
CA GLY A 80 -5.60 -7.50 -14.33
C GLY A 80 -5.81 -7.71 -12.83
N CYS A 81 -4.74 -7.81 -12.04
CA CYS A 81 -4.77 -7.83 -10.59
C CYS A 81 -5.41 -6.55 -10.01
N ALA A 82 -6.25 -6.71 -8.99
CA ALA A 82 -6.82 -5.60 -8.23
C ALA A 82 -5.79 -5.13 -7.21
N TYR A 83 -5.67 -3.82 -7.02
CA TYR A 83 -4.79 -3.26 -6.02
C TYR A 83 -5.28 -1.88 -5.58
N PHE A 84 -4.80 -1.44 -4.43
CA PHE A 84 -5.09 -0.12 -3.88
C PHE A 84 -3.84 0.48 -3.26
N VAL A 85 -3.83 1.80 -3.15
CA VAL A 85 -2.76 2.57 -2.53
C VAL A 85 -3.38 3.45 -1.45
N LEU A 86 -2.85 3.30 -0.25
CA LEU A 86 -3.17 4.11 0.90
C LEU A 86 -2.02 5.07 1.18
N LYS A 87 -2.32 6.36 1.30
CA LYS A 87 -1.37 7.36 1.81
C LYS A 87 -1.60 7.56 3.29
N ARG A 88 -0.52 7.55 4.06
CA ARG A 88 -0.57 7.88 5.48
C ARG A 88 -0.83 9.37 5.64
N LEU A 89 -1.80 9.70 6.48
CA LEU A 89 -2.06 11.05 6.94
C LEU A 89 -1.13 11.34 8.11
N ARG A 90 -0.07 12.12 7.85
CA ARG A 90 0.76 12.70 8.90
C ARG A 90 -0.01 13.90 9.48
N LYS A 91 -0.28 13.87 10.79
CA LYS A 91 -0.76 15.05 11.53
C LYS A 91 0.42 15.96 11.87
#